data_AF-A0A399SJD9-F1
#
_entry.id   AF-A0A399SJD9-F1
#
_cell.length_a   1.000
_cell.length_b   1.000
_cell.length_c   1.000
_cell.angle_alpha   90.00
_cell.angle_beta   90.00
_cell.angle_gamma   90.00
#
_symmetry.space_group_name_H-M   'P 1'
#
loop_
_entity.id
_entity.type
_entity.pdbx_description
1 polymer ?
#
loop_
_entity_poly.entity_id
_entity_poly.type
_entity_poly.pdbx_seq_one_letter_code
_entity_poly.pdbx_strand_id
1 'polypeptide(L)'
;LVVGVIFFFLRNARATLIPSVVVPLSLLATAGVMLPMGFSLDNLSLMALSIAVGFVVDDAVVMLEAIWRRIEHGERPFQAALAGSGEINFTILSISISLVAVFTPLLFMGGVVGRLFREFAVTISVAILVSGFVSLTLTPMLCARVLKPHDPHHKPNFVLRWFEAMFESWL
;
A
#
# COMPACT_ATOMS: atom_id res chain seq x y z
N LEU A 1 -9.66 7.01 -8.57
CA LEU A 1 -10.28 5.68 -8.75
C LEU A 1 -9.96 4.75 -7.58
N VAL A 2 -8.68 4.41 -7.33
CA VAL A 2 -8.25 3.52 -6.22
C VAL A 2 -8.84 3.90 -4.85
N VAL A 3 -8.72 5.17 -4.45
CA VAL A 3 -9.27 5.65 -3.16
C VAL A 3 -10.79 5.43 -3.06
N GLY A 4 -11.52 5.61 -4.15
CA GLY A 4 -12.98 5.39 -4.20
C GLY A 4 -13.37 3.91 -4.08
N VAL A 5 -12.59 3.01 -4.68
CA VAL A 5 -12.82 1.54 -4.56
C VAL A 5 -12.48 1.06 -3.15
N ILE A 6 -11.38 1.53 -2.57
CA ILE A 6 -11.01 1.22 -1.17
C ILE A 6 -12.07 1.76 -0.20
N PHE A 7 -12.60 2.95 -0.45
CA PHE A 7 -13.70 3.51 0.32
C PHE A 7 -14.96 2.63 0.27
N PHE A 8 -15.32 2.17 -0.94
CA PHE A 8 -16.47 1.29 -1.14
C PHE A 8 -16.31 -0.04 -0.39
N PHE A 9 -15.11 -0.61 -0.35
CA PHE A 9 -14.84 -1.88 0.33
C PHE A 9 -14.80 -1.76 1.86
N LEU A 10 -14.16 -0.71 2.40
CA LEU A 10 -13.94 -0.60 3.85
C LEU A 10 -15.08 0.11 4.59
N ARG A 11 -15.91 0.90 3.91
CA ARG A 11 -17.06 1.65 4.47
C ARG A 11 -16.74 2.46 5.75
N ASN A 12 -15.47 2.79 5.96
CA ASN A 12 -14.94 3.50 7.12
C ASN A 12 -13.87 4.49 6.67
N ALA A 13 -14.18 5.77 6.77
CA ALA A 13 -13.32 6.86 6.30
C ALA A 13 -11.91 6.84 6.91
N ARG A 14 -11.75 6.37 8.15
CA ARG A 14 -10.42 6.31 8.82
C ARG A 14 -9.53 5.23 8.23
N ALA A 15 -10.10 4.08 7.88
CA ALA A 15 -9.37 2.98 7.26
C ALA A 15 -8.94 3.35 5.84
N THR A 16 -9.80 4.06 5.08
CA THR A 16 -9.50 4.52 3.72
C THR A 16 -8.36 5.55 3.66
N LEU A 17 -8.16 6.36 4.71
CA LEU A 17 -7.08 7.35 4.75
C LEU A 17 -5.69 6.71 4.72
N ILE A 18 -5.53 5.49 5.21
CA ILE A 18 -4.22 4.85 5.32
C ILE A 18 -3.66 4.50 3.93
N PRO A 19 -4.36 3.72 3.08
CA PRO A 19 -3.90 3.49 1.70
C PRO A 19 -3.79 4.79 0.88
N SER A 20 -4.65 5.78 1.15
CA SER A 20 -4.62 7.07 0.46
C SER A 20 -3.29 7.82 0.63
N VAL A 21 -2.64 7.68 1.79
CA VAL A 21 -1.33 8.28 2.06
C VAL A 21 -0.18 7.34 1.68
N VAL A 22 -0.34 6.04 1.94
CA VAL A 22 0.71 5.03 1.68
C VAL A 22 1.02 4.92 0.19
N VAL A 23 0.01 4.86 -0.68
CA VAL A 23 0.20 4.70 -2.13
C VAL A 23 1.07 5.80 -2.74
N PRO A 24 0.74 7.11 -2.61
CA PRO A 24 1.57 8.16 -3.19
C PRO A 24 2.96 8.20 -2.55
N LEU A 25 3.09 7.92 -1.26
CA LEU A 25 4.40 7.90 -0.60
C LEU A 25 5.28 6.77 -1.13
N SER A 26 4.74 5.56 -1.32
CA SER A 26 5.49 4.44 -1.88
C SER A 26 5.93 4.70 -3.32
N LEU A 27 5.10 5.36 -4.14
CA LEU A 27 5.49 5.74 -5.50
C LEU A 27 6.61 6.79 -5.50
N LEU A 28 6.52 7.80 -4.63
CA LEU A 28 7.57 8.81 -4.47
C LEU A 28 8.87 8.17 -3.96
N ALA A 29 8.78 7.25 -3.00
CA ALA A 29 9.93 6.51 -2.51
C ALA A 29 10.55 5.65 -3.61
N THR A 30 9.74 4.99 -4.43
CA THR A 30 10.19 4.21 -5.60
C THR A 30 10.92 5.09 -6.60
N ALA A 31 10.31 6.22 -6.99
CA ALA A 31 10.95 7.19 -7.88
C ALA A 31 12.26 7.73 -7.29
N GLY A 32 12.31 7.97 -5.97
CA GLY A 32 13.52 8.37 -5.26
C GLY A 32 14.63 7.33 -5.31
N VAL A 33 14.30 6.04 -5.25
CA VAL A 33 15.27 4.93 -5.38
C VAL A 33 15.73 4.74 -6.83
N MET A 34 14.89 5.06 -7.82
CA MET A 34 15.27 4.99 -9.23
C MET A 34 16.33 6.03 -9.63
N LEU A 35 16.32 7.21 -9.00
CA LEU A 35 17.28 8.29 -9.26
C LEU A 35 18.75 7.86 -9.14
N PRO A 36 19.23 7.27 -8.02
CA PRO A 36 20.61 6.80 -7.91
C PRO A 36 20.92 5.60 -8.82
N MET A 37 19.92 4.89 -9.32
CA MET A 37 20.10 3.80 -10.29
C MET A 37 20.24 4.31 -11.74
N GLY A 38 20.08 5.62 -11.96
CA GLY A 38 20.23 6.25 -13.27
C GLY A 38 19.08 5.95 -14.25
N PHE A 39 17.94 5.46 -13.76
CA PHE A 39 16.76 5.23 -14.59
C PHE A 39 15.95 6.51 -14.78
N SER A 40 15.56 6.77 -16.02
CA SER A 40 14.67 7.88 -16.38
C SER A 40 13.19 7.56 -16.11
N LEU A 41 12.38 8.60 -15.98
CA LEU A 41 10.93 8.52 -16.13
C LEU A 41 10.56 8.63 -17.61
N ASP A 42 10.66 7.51 -18.30
CA ASP A 42 10.19 7.28 -19.67
C ASP A 42 8.85 6.54 -19.68
N ASN A 43 8.35 6.24 -20.87
CA ASN A 43 7.06 5.57 -21.01
C ASN A 43 7.04 4.16 -20.39
N LEU A 44 8.15 3.42 -20.37
CA LEU A 44 8.21 2.05 -19.86
C LEU A 44 8.28 2.03 -18.33
N SER A 45 9.08 2.91 -17.73
CA SER A 45 9.09 3.12 -16.28
C SER A 45 7.75 3.66 -15.77
N LEU A 46 7.08 4.55 -16.51
CA LEU A 46 5.72 4.98 -16.16
C LEU A 46 4.68 3.85 -16.25
N MET A 47 4.79 2.97 -17.26
CA MET A 47 3.96 1.75 -17.32
C MET A 47 4.25 0.83 -16.13
N ALA A 48 5.52 0.62 -15.79
CA ALA A 48 5.95 -0.16 -14.64
C ALA A 48 5.38 0.39 -13.32
N LEU A 49 5.49 1.71 -13.10
CA LEU A 49 4.93 2.38 -11.93
C LEU A 49 3.40 2.28 -11.88
N SER A 50 2.72 2.37 -13.04
CA SER A 50 1.27 2.23 -13.12
C SER A 50 0.79 0.84 -12.70
N ILE A 51 1.53 -0.21 -13.09
CA ILE A 51 1.28 -1.59 -12.63
C ILE A 51 1.62 -1.71 -11.14
N ALA A 52 2.73 -1.10 -10.71
CA ALA A 52 3.19 -1.15 -9.33
C ALA A 52 2.19 -0.56 -8.33
N VAL A 53 1.37 0.42 -8.73
CA VAL A 53 0.25 0.90 -7.90
C VAL A 53 -0.63 -0.25 -7.43
N GLY A 54 -0.89 -1.24 -8.28
CA GLY A 54 -1.69 -2.42 -7.92
C GLY A 54 -1.08 -3.20 -6.77
N PHE A 55 0.22 -3.49 -6.82
CA PHE A 55 0.95 -4.20 -5.76
C PHE A 55 1.00 -3.38 -4.46
N VAL A 56 1.24 -2.06 -4.57
CA VAL A 56 1.27 -1.17 -3.40
C VAL A 56 -0.07 -1.11 -2.67
N VAL A 57 -1.16 -1.06 -3.42
CA VAL A 57 -2.51 -1.06 -2.85
C VAL A 57 -2.80 -2.39 -2.19
N ASP A 58 -2.46 -3.50 -2.83
CA ASP A 58 -2.69 -4.86 -2.31
C ASP A 58 -2.00 -5.05 -0.95
N ASP A 59 -0.70 -4.74 -0.86
CA ASP A 59 0.07 -4.86 0.38
C ASP A 59 -0.51 -4.01 1.52
N ALA A 60 -0.95 -2.78 1.20
CA ALA A 60 -1.50 -1.86 2.19
C ALA A 60 -2.89 -2.31 2.68
N VAL A 61 -3.72 -2.82 1.77
CA VAL A 61 -5.08 -3.29 2.10
C VAL A 61 -5.02 -4.59 2.89
N VAL A 62 -4.21 -5.57 2.48
CA VAL A 62 -4.05 -6.85 3.19
C VAL A 62 -3.54 -6.63 4.62
N MET A 63 -2.54 -5.78 4.81
CA MET A 63 -2.03 -5.43 6.15
C MET A 63 -3.11 -4.72 6.98
N LEU A 64 -3.81 -3.75 6.39
CA LEU A 64 -4.87 -3.03 7.08
C LEU A 64 -5.99 -3.97 7.53
N GLU A 65 -6.44 -4.88 6.66
CA GLU A 65 -7.54 -5.80 6.93
C GLU A 65 -7.17 -6.75 8.09
N ALA A 66 -5.94 -7.24 8.12
CA ALA A 66 -5.46 -8.09 9.21
C ALA A 66 -5.47 -7.38 10.56
N ILE A 67 -5.04 -6.12 10.59
CA ILE A 67 -5.06 -5.30 11.81
C ILE A 67 -6.50 -4.93 12.19
N TRP A 68 -7.32 -4.54 11.21
CA TRP A 68 -8.73 -4.18 11.40
C TRP A 68 -9.53 -5.33 11.99
N ARG A 69 -9.37 -6.54 11.43
CA ARG A 69 -10.01 -7.75 11.93
C ARG A 69 -9.66 -7.97 13.41
N ARG A 70 -8.42 -7.80 13.83
CA ARG A 70 -8.02 -7.95 15.26
C ARG A 70 -8.65 -6.90 16.17
N ILE A 71 -8.78 -5.66 15.70
CA ILE A 71 -9.44 -4.59 16.45
C ILE A 71 -10.93 -4.87 16.63
N GLU A 72 -11.59 -5.46 15.63
CA GLU A 72 -12.99 -5.91 15.75
C GLU A 72 -13.15 -7.04 16.79
N HIS A 73 -12.13 -7.89 16.98
CA HIS A 73 -12.11 -8.90 18.04
C HIS A 73 -11.78 -8.32 19.43
N GLY A 74 -11.67 -6.99 19.56
CA GLY A 74 -11.49 -6.31 20.85
C GLY A 74 -10.03 -6.03 21.23
N GLU A 75 -9.06 -6.30 20.36
CA GLU A 75 -7.67 -5.94 20.62
C GLU A 75 -7.45 -4.42 20.56
N ARG A 76 -6.54 -3.89 21.41
CA ARG A 76 -6.15 -2.48 21.33
C ARG A 76 -5.40 -2.22 20.02
N PRO A 77 -5.58 -1.06 19.34
CA PRO A 77 -5.00 -0.79 18.03
C PRO A 77 -3.49 -1.00 17.93
N PHE A 78 -2.74 -0.66 18.98
CA PHE A 78 -1.30 -0.89 19.02
C PHE A 78 -0.94 -2.37 19.10
N GLN A 79 -1.66 -3.15 19.91
CA GLN A 79 -1.46 -4.59 20.03
C GLN A 79 -1.88 -5.31 18.75
N ALA A 80 -3.02 -4.92 18.18
CA ALA A 80 -3.49 -5.44 16.90
C ALA A 80 -2.52 -5.15 15.75
N ALA A 81 -1.92 -3.96 15.72
CA ALA A 81 -0.91 -3.61 14.72
C ALA A 81 0.37 -4.45 14.87
N LEU A 82 0.83 -4.68 16.10
CA LEU A 82 2.02 -5.49 16.35
C LEU A 82 1.77 -6.97 16.04
N ALA A 83 0.63 -7.52 16.47
CA ALA A 83 0.27 -8.91 16.23
C ALA A 83 -0.07 -9.17 14.76
N GLY A 84 -0.87 -8.28 14.14
CA GLY A 84 -1.26 -8.39 12.73
C GLY A 84 -0.07 -8.26 11.78
N SER A 85 0.84 -7.31 12.03
CA SER A 85 2.08 -7.22 11.24
C SER A 85 2.98 -8.43 11.44
N GLY A 86 3.06 -8.99 12.65
CA GLY A 86 3.81 -10.21 12.93
C GLY A 86 3.30 -11.43 12.16
N GLU A 87 1.99 -11.57 12.04
CA GLU A 87 1.34 -12.67 11.32
C GLU A 87 1.51 -12.57 9.80
N ILE A 88 1.40 -11.35 9.25
CA ILE A 88 1.39 -11.13 7.80
C ILE A 88 2.79 -10.84 7.23
N ASN A 89 3.80 -10.49 8.06
CA ASN A 89 5.11 -10.10 7.52
C ASN A 89 5.71 -11.15 6.60
N PHE A 90 5.58 -12.43 6.97
CA PHE A 90 6.21 -13.51 6.24
C PHE A 90 5.53 -13.68 4.88
N THR A 91 4.21 -13.52 4.85
CA THR A 91 3.41 -13.58 3.64
C THR A 91 3.79 -12.47 2.66
N ILE A 92 3.84 -11.21 3.12
CA ILE A 92 4.20 -10.07 2.26
C ILE A 92 5.63 -10.22 1.73
N LEU A 93 6.59 -10.59 2.59
CA LEU A 93 7.97 -10.80 2.18
C LEU A 93 8.10 -11.93 1.15
N SER A 94 7.41 -13.05 1.36
CA SER A 94 7.45 -14.21 0.48
C SER A 94 6.85 -13.88 -0.90
N ILE A 95 5.70 -13.21 -0.94
CA ILE A 95 5.07 -12.78 -2.21
C ILE A 95 5.94 -11.75 -2.93
N SER A 96 6.49 -10.78 -2.20
CA SER A 96 7.37 -9.75 -2.77
C SER A 96 8.60 -10.36 -3.45
N ILE A 97 9.29 -11.27 -2.77
CA ILE A 97 10.47 -11.97 -3.31
C ILE A 97 10.06 -12.83 -4.51
N SER A 98 8.92 -13.51 -4.43
CA SER A 98 8.41 -14.33 -5.53
C SER A 98 8.11 -13.50 -6.78
N LEU A 99 7.50 -12.31 -6.63
CA LEU A 99 7.24 -11.41 -7.75
C LEU A 99 8.55 -10.89 -8.37
N VAL A 100 9.52 -10.50 -7.56
CA VAL A 100 10.84 -10.09 -8.06
C VAL A 100 11.50 -11.24 -8.84
N ALA A 101 11.38 -12.48 -8.37
CA ALA A 101 11.87 -13.66 -9.08
C ALA A 101 11.16 -13.87 -10.43
N VAL A 102 9.85 -13.61 -10.52
CA VAL A 102 9.08 -13.70 -11.77
C VAL A 102 9.55 -12.68 -12.82
N PHE A 103 10.00 -11.50 -12.41
CA PHE A 103 10.53 -10.47 -13.32
C PHE A 103 12.02 -10.61 -13.63
N THR A 104 12.75 -11.42 -12.86
CA THR A 104 14.20 -11.64 -13.03
C THR A 104 14.60 -12.13 -14.44
N PRO A 105 13.87 -13.05 -15.11
CA PRO A 105 14.17 -13.47 -16.48
C PRO A 105 14.25 -12.31 -17.49
N LEU A 106 13.49 -11.23 -17.30
CA LEU A 106 13.49 -10.07 -18.19
C LEU A 106 14.85 -9.33 -18.17
N LEU A 107 15.59 -9.40 -17.06
CA LEU A 107 16.91 -8.76 -16.94
C LEU A 107 17.97 -9.44 -17.83
N PHE A 108 17.77 -10.73 -18.11
CA PHE A 108 18.65 -11.56 -18.93
C PHE A 108 18.35 -11.47 -20.43
N MET A 109 17.28 -10.78 -20.85
CA MET A 109 17.01 -10.56 -22.25
C MET A 109 18.06 -9.62 -22.87
N GLY A 110 18.64 -10.06 -23.99
CA GLY A 110 19.62 -9.28 -24.76
C GLY A 110 18.99 -8.35 -25.81
N GLY A 111 19.83 -7.54 -26.44
CA GLY A 111 19.44 -6.67 -27.55
C GLY A 111 18.80 -5.34 -27.14
N VAL A 112 18.24 -4.63 -28.12
CA VAL A 112 17.56 -3.33 -27.91
C VAL A 112 16.29 -3.51 -27.08
N VAL A 113 15.52 -4.55 -27.39
CA VAL A 113 14.31 -4.93 -26.64
C VAL A 113 14.65 -5.28 -25.18
N GLY A 114 15.75 -5.99 -24.94
CA GLY A 114 16.20 -6.31 -23.58
C GLY A 114 16.54 -5.10 -22.72
N ARG A 115 17.11 -4.02 -23.29
CA ARG A 115 17.37 -2.78 -22.54
C ARG A 115 16.08 -2.10 -22.08
N LEU A 116 15.07 -2.06 -22.95
CA LEU A 116 13.76 -1.52 -22.66
C LEU A 116 13.03 -2.32 -21.56
N PHE A 117 13.03 -3.65 -21.67
CA PHE A 117 12.43 -4.51 -20.64
C PHE A 117 13.21 -4.52 -19.32
N ARG A 118 14.52 -4.25 -19.34
CA ARG A 118 15.33 -4.12 -18.13
C ARG A 118 14.89 -2.92 -17.30
N GLU A 119 14.68 -1.76 -17.92
CA GLU A 119 14.18 -0.56 -17.23
C GLU A 119 12.81 -0.82 -16.60
N PHE A 120 11.91 -1.47 -17.35
CA PHE A 120 10.60 -1.90 -16.85
C PHE A 120 10.69 -2.87 -15.67
N ALA A 121 11.47 -3.95 -15.80
CA ALA A 121 11.58 -5.02 -14.81
C ALA A 121 12.24 -4.54 -13.51
N VAL A 122 13.28 -3.70 -13.60
CA VAL A 122 13.92 -3.12 -12.42
C VAL A 122 12.97 -2.14 -11.74
N THR A 123 12.26 -1.30 -12.49
CA THR A 123 11.30 -0.35 -11.92
C THR A 123 10.20 -1.06 -11.11
N ILE A 124 9.58 -2.11 -11.66
CA ILE A 124 8.59 -2.90 -10.93
C ILE A 124 9.21 -3.59 -9.71
N SER A 125 10.40 -4.17 -9.85
CA SER A 125 11.06 -4.88 -8.75
C SER A 125 11.38 -3.95 -7.59
N VAL A 126 11.89 -2.75 -7.88
CA VAL A 126 12.12 -1.70 -6.88
C VAL A 126 10.80 -1.28 -6.25
N ALA A 127 9.75 -1.07 -7.04
CA ALA A 127 8.46 -0.65 -6.53
C ALA A 127 7.84 -1.69 -5.57
N ILE A 128 7.96 -2.98 -5.87
CA ILE A 128 7.49 -4.08 -5.01
C ILE A 128 8.30 -4.12 -3.70
N LEU A 129 9.63 -3.98 -3.77
CA LEU A 129 10.47 -3.99 -2.57
C LEU A 129 10.19 -2.78 -1.67
N VAL A 130 10.05 -1.59 -2.27
CA VAL A 130 9.66 -0.37 -1.56
C VAL A 130 8.26 -0.52 -0.98
N SER A 131 7.31 -1.09 -1.73
CA SER A 131 5.97 -1.40 -1.24
C SER A 131 5.98 -2.27 0.01
N GLY A 132 6.67 -3.42 -0.06
CA GLY A 132 6.79 -4.33 1.08
C GLY A 132 7.42 -3.64 2.29
N PHE A 133 8.48 -2.85 2.07
CA PHE A 133 9.11 -2.09 3.15
C PHE A 133 8.14 -1.06 3.79
N VAL A 134 7.43 -0.28 2.98
CA VAL A 134 6.47 0.72 3.47
C VAL A 134 5.28 0.02 4.15
N SER A 135 4.79 -1.10 3.62
CA SER A 135 3.66 -1.82 4.21
C SER A 135 4.01 -2.48 5.54
N LEU A 136 5.25 -2.95 5.72
CA LEU A 136 5.70 -3.56 6.98
C LEU A 136 6.07 -2.52 8.05
N THR A 137 6.33 -1.28 7.67
CA THR A 137 6.78 -0.24 8.59
C THR A 137 5.72 0.84 8.82
N LEU A 138 5.32 1.53 7.75
CA LEU A 138 4.45 2.68 7.82
C LEU A 138 2.98 2.29 8.00
N THR A 139 2.50 1.27 7.29
CA THR A 139 1.09 0.83 7.41
C THR A 139 0.74 0.43 8.84
N PRO A 140 1.45 -0.47 9.55
CA PRO A 140 1.12 -0.80 10.94
C PRO A 140 1.27 0.40 11.89
N MET A 141 2.24 1.29 11.65
CA MET A 141 2.40 2.51 12.44
C MET A 141 1.19 3.45 12.29
N LEU A 142 0.73 3.67 11.05
CA LEU A 142 -0.46 4.46 10.78
C LEU A 142 -1.70 3.77 11.33
N CYS A 143 -1.81 2.44 11.19
CA CYS A 143 -2.93 1.70 11.74
C CYS A 143 -3.03 1.86 13.26
N ALA A 144 -1.92 1.72 13.99
CA ALA A 144 -1.90 1.88 15.45
C ALA A 144 -2.30 3.28 15.93
N ARG A 145 -2.07 4.33 15.11
CA ARG A 145 -2.35 5.73 15.47
C ARG A 145 -3.72 6.22 14.98
N VAL A 146 -4.15 5.76 13.82
CA VAL A 146 -5.33 6.26 13.12
C VAL A 146 -6.56 5.40 13.39
N LEU A 147 -6.39 4.08 13.57
CA LEU A 147 -7.50 3.21 13.99
C LEU A 147 -7.77 3.42 15.48
N LYS A 148 -9.05 3.57 15.82
CA LYS A 148 -9.53 3.56 17.20
C LYS A 148 -10.47 2.36 17.37
N PRO A 149 -10.51 1.73 18.57
CA PRO A 149 -11.52 0.72 18.86
C PRO A 149 -12.91 1.32 18.65
N HIS A 150 -13.86 0.48 18.22
CA HIS A 150 -15.26 0.86 18.14
C HIS A 150 -15.76 1.08 19.57
N ASP A 151 -15.82 2.35 19.99
CA ASP A 151 -16.39 2.75 21.27
C ASP A 151 -17.82 3.23 20.95
N PRO A 152 -18.88 2.44 21.24
CA PRO A 152 -20.25 2.73 20.81
C PRO A 152 -20.82 4.06 21.33
N HIS A 153 -20.09 4.79 22.19
CA HIS A 153 -20.49 6.06 22.77
C HIS A 153 -19.63 7.28 22.36
N HIS A 154 -18.59 7.14 21.53
CA HIS A 154 -17.72 8.29 21.20
C HIS A 154 -18.05 8.93 19.83
N LYS A 155 -18.73 10.08 19.90
CA LYS A 155 -19.08 10.92 18.76
C LYS A 155 -17.82 11.26 17.91
N PRO A 156 -17.84 11.04 16.59
CA PRO A 156 -16.70 11.37 15.73
C PRO A 156 -16.45 12.89 15.67
N ASN A 157 -15.19 13.28 15.49
CA ASN A 157 -14.74 14.67 15.37
C ASN A 157 -15.56 15.46 14.32
N PHE A 158 -15.76 16.76 14.56
CA PHE A 158 -16.49 17.68 13.67
C PHE A 158 -16.10 17.58 12.19
N VAL A 159 -14.81 17.40 11.89
CA VAL A 159 -14.30 17.24 10.51
C VAL A 159 -14.74 15.90 9.88
N LEU A 160 -14.73 14.82 10.66
CA LEU A 160 -15.27 13.52 10.22
C LEU A 160 -16.78 13.57 10.04
N ARG A 161 -17.50 14.28 10.93
CA ARG A 161 -18.95 14.44 10.83
C ARG A 161 -19.36 15.31 9.63
N TRP A 162 -18.53 16.29 9.26
CA TRP A 162 -18.75 17.12 8.07
C TRP A 162 -18.48 16.34 6.78
N PHE A 163 -17.45 15.48 6.78
CA PHE A 163 -17.21 14.54 5.70
C PHE A 163 -18.32 13.49 5.58
N GLU A 164 -18.78 12.92 6.70
CA GLU A 164 -19.91 11.97 6.76
C GLU A 164 -21.23 12.62 6.31
N ALA A 165 -21.54 13.84 6.76
CA ALA A 165 -22.78 14.54 6.40
C ALA A 165 -22.82 14.99 4.94
N MET A 166 -21.67 15.41 4.38
CA MET A 166 -21.58 15.71 2.95
C MET A 166 -21.76 14.44 2.11
N PHE A 167 -21.32 13.29 2.63
CA PHE A 167 -21.47 11.98 1.99
C PHE A 167 -22.89 11.43 2.06
N GLU A 168 -23.60 11.57 3.19
CA GLU A 168 -25.01 11.16 3.28
C GLU A 168 -25.94 12.04 2.43
N SER A 169 -25.61 13.31 2.22
CA SER A 169 -26.41 14.19 1.36
C SER A 169 -26.26 13.90 -0.15
N TRP A 170 -25.32 13.03 -0.53
CA TRP A 170 -25.04 12.66 -1.93
C TRP A 170 -25.57 11.26 -2.30
N LEU A 171 -26.20 10.56 -1.34
CA LEU A 171 -26.91 9.29 -1.47
C LEU A 171 -28.42 9.52 -1.34
#